data_AF-A0A968MUV2-F1
#
_entry.id   AF-A0A968MUV2-F1
#
_cell.length_a   1.000
_cell.length_b   1.000
_cell.length_c   1.000
_cell.angle_alpha   90.00
_cell.angle_beta   90.00
_cell.angle_gamma   90.00
#
_symmetry.space_group_name_H-M   'P 1'
#
loop_
_entity.id
_entity.type
_entity.pdbx_description
1 polymer ?
#
loop_
_entity_poly.entity_id
_entity_poly.type
_entity_poly.pdbx_seq_one_letter_code
_entity_poly.pdbx_strand_id
1 'polypeptide(L)'
;MLKPHGYVTCHIGKWHLGDQGFYPENQGFDINIAGCDFGEPPTFFDPYIRPANPDWKEPEFSFPNLKPRQPGEYLTDREADEAEKFIHEHANSPFFCITALMPYICHYRQRSTWWRSTGINRQGCKKIQNTPL
;
A
#
# COMPACT_ATOMS: atom_id res chain seq x y z
N MET A 1 24.95 5.05 -3.20
CA MET A 1 25.77 3.88 -3.59
C MET A 1 25.78 3.65 -5.10
N LEU A 2 24.64 3.55 -5.80
CA LEU A 2 24.62 3.27 -7.25
C LEU A 2 24.61 4.52 -8.16
N LYS A 3 23.93 5.61 -7.76
CA LYS A 3 23.86 6.85 -8.55
C LYS A 3 25.23 7.40 -9.01
N PRO A 4 26.29 7.45 -8.17
CA PRO A 4 27.60 7.93 -8.60
C PRO A 4 28.27 7.08 -9.71
N HIS A 5 27.79 5.86 -9.93
CA HIS A 5 28.27 4.96 -10.98
C HIS A 5 27.41 5.01 -12.26
N GLY A 6 26.51 6.01 -12.38
CA GLY A 6 25.69 6.23 -13.57
C GLY A 6 24.45 5.34 -13.67
N TYR A 7 24.07 4.66 -12.60
CA TYR A 7 22.84 3.87 -12.55
C TYR A 7 21.62 4.77 -12.34
N VAL A 8 20.56 4.51 -13.10
CA VAL A 8 19.22 5.02 -12.80
C VAL A 8 18.53 4.07 -11.84
N THR A 9 18.04 4.56 -10.71
CA THR A 9 17.42 3.75 -9.66
C THR A 9 15.91 3.95 -9.60
N CYS A 10 15.13 2.87 -9.61
CA CYS A 10 13.67 2.91 -9.54
C CYS A 10 13.15 2.00 -8.43
N HIS A 11 12.13 2.47 -7.71
CA HIS A 11 11.36 1.69 -6.76
C HIS A 11 9.89 1.65 -7.20
N ILE A 12 9.34 0.43 -7.30
CA ILE A 12 7.96 0.17 -7.73
C ILE A 12 7.28 -0.72 -6.70
N GLY A 13 6.14 -0.27 -6.20
CA GLY A 13 5.31 -1.01 -5.24
C GLY A 13 5.58 -0.61 -3.79
N LYS A 14 5.39 -1.55 -2.87
CA LYS A 14 5.37 -1.31 -1.43
C LYS A 14 6.71 -0.82 -0.89
N TRP A 15 6.66 0.28 -0.14
CA TRP A 15 7.80 0.79 0.62
C TRP A 15 7.66 0.50 2.12
N HIS A 16 6.73 1.16 2.82
CA HIS A 16 6.42 0.91 4.24
C HIS A 16 7.62 1.07 5.20
N LEU A 17 8.53 2.02 4.93
CA LEU A 17 9.70 2.32 5.78
C LEU A 17 9.70 3.74 6.37
N GLY A 18 8.56 4.44 6.33
CA GLY A 18 8.39 5.74 6.95
C GLY A 18 7.50 6.67 6.12
N ASP A 19 7.13 7.79 6.75
CA ASP A 19 6.29 8.84 6.20
C ASP A 19 7.04 9.77 5.24
N GLN A 20 6.39 10.87 4.87
CA GLN A 20 6.94 11.86 3.95
C GLN A 20 8.29 12.37 4.45
N GLY A 21 9.35 12.19 3.65
CA GLY A 21 10.75 12.44 4.04
C GLY A 21 11.58 11.18 4.21
N PHE A 22 10.93 10.01 4.36
CA PHE A 22 11.56 8.69 4.36
C PHE A 22 11.15 7.86 3.13
N TYR A 23 10.57 8.48 2.11
CA TYR A 23 10.19 7.82 0.87
C TYR A 23 11.42 7.37 0.06
N PRO A 24 11.25 6.47 -0.93
CA PRO A 24 12.36 5.97 -1.74
C PRO A 24 13.24 7.08 -2.35
N GLU A 25 12.64 8.19 -2.77
CA GLU A 25 13.35 9.35 -3.33
C GLU A 25 14.37 9.93 -2.34
N ASN A 26 14.05 9.92 -1.04
CA ASN A 26 14.95 10.37 0.03
C ASN A 26 16.06 9.36 0.37
N GLN A 27 15.93 8.11 -0.10
CA GLN A 27 16.90 7.03 0.11
C GLN A 27 17.80 6.78 -1.12
N GLY A 28 17.72 7.63 -2.14
CA GLY A 28 18.54 7.52 -3.33
C GLY A 28 17.93 6.67 -4.45
N PHE A 29 16.60 6.53 -4.49
CA PHE A 29 15.89 6.20 -5.73
C PHE A 29 15.69 7.47 -6.58
N ASP A 30 15.75 7.36 -7.89
CA ASP A 30 15.40 8.45 -8.82
C ASP A 30 13.90 8.46 -9.11
N ILE A 31 13.28 7.28 -9.15
CA ILE A 31 11.87 7.10 -9.51
C ILE A 31 11.16 6.31 -8.40
N ASN A 32 9.98 6.77 -8.00
CA ASN A 32 9.13 6.12 -7.00
C ASN A 32 7.69 5.97 -7.50
N ILE A 33 7.25 4.73 -7.71
CA ILE A 33 5.91 4.39 -8.18
C ILE A 33 5.21 3.55 -7.10
N ALA A 34 4.05 4.02 -6.64
CA ALA A 34 3.25 3.41 -5.56
C ALA A 34 3.93 3.26 -4.19
N GLY A 35 5.22 3.59 -4.06
CA GLY A 35 5.97 3.54 -2.81
C GLY A 35 5.62 4.69 -1.87
N CYS A 36 4.97 4.35 -0.76
CA CYS A 36 4.63 5.26 0.32
C CYS A 36 4.73 4.55 1.69
N ASP A 37 4.28 5.22 2.74
CA ASP A 37 4.20 4.72 4.11
C ASP A 37 3.15 3.62 4.31
N PHE A 38 2.39 3.25 3.28
CA PHE A 38 1.29 2.31 3.43
C PHE A 38 1.80 0.86 3.54
N GLY A 39 1.27 0.13 4.52
CA GLY A 39 1.53 -1.30 4.71
C GLY A 39 0.70 -2.21 3.81
N GLU A 40 -0.40 -1.69 3.26
CA GLU A 40 -1.35 -2.33 2.33
C GLU A 40 -1.85 -1.31 1.30
N PRO A 41 -2.23 -1.73 0.07
CA PRO A 41 -2.85 -0.82 -0.87
C PRO A 41 -4.24 -0.40 -0.38
N PRO A 42 -4.73 0.80 -0.73
CA PRO A 42 -6.11 1.21 -0.43
C PRO A 42 -7.15 0.23 -1.01
N THR A 43 -6.90 -0.17 -2.26
CA THR A 43 -7.62 -1.20 -3.01
C THR A 43 -6.71 -1.67 -4.15
N PHE A 44 -6.96 -2.87 -4.66
CA PHE A 44 -6.23 -3.43 -5.79
C PHE A 44 -6.73 -2.96 -7.15
N PHE A 45 -7.86 -2.26 -7.20
CA PHE A 45 -8.48 -1.87 -8.46
C PHE A 45 -8.53 -0.36 -8.61
N ASP A 46 -8.20 0.14 -9.80
CA ASP A 46 -8.32 1.55 -10.17
C ASP A 46 -9.73 2.07 -9.85
N PRO A 47 -9.86 3.24 -9.17
CA PRO A 47 -8.87 4.32 -9.05
C PRO A 47 -7.88 4.19 -7.90
N TYR A 48 -7.72 3.02 -7.26
CA TYR A 48 -6.82 2.84 -6.12
C TYR A 48 -7.17 3.73 -4.92
N ILE A 49 -8.46 4.04 -4.77
CA ILE A 49 -9.01 4.89 -3.71
C ILE A 49 -9.88 4.02 -2.80
N ARG A 50 -9.63 4.11 -1.49
CA ARG A 50 -10.56 3.66 -0.46
C ARG A 50 -11.34 4.89 0.03
N PRO A 51 -12.67 4.91 -0.14
CA PRO A 51 -13.47 6.08 0.22
C PRO A 51 -13.43 6.32 1.72
N ALA A 52 -13.63 7.58 2.11
CA ALA A 52 -13.75 7.96 3.52
C ALA A 52 -14.84 7.13 4.21
N ASN A 53 -14.59 6.77 5.47
CA ASN A 53 -15.57 6.07 6.30
C ASN A 53 -15.97 6.96 7.50
N PRO A 54 -17.16 7.60 7.46
CA PRO A 54 -17.62 8.48 8.53
C PRO A 54 -17.81 7.76 9.87
N ASP A 55 -18.22 6.49 9.85
CA ASP A 55 -18.47 5.70 11.06
C ASP A 55 -17.17 5.47 11.85
N TRP A 56 -16.04 5.37 11.15
CA TRP A 56 -14.72 5.13 11.75
C TRP A 56 -13.82 6.36 11.72
N LYS A 57 -14.32 7.51 11.24
CA LYS A 57 -13.56 8.77 11.05
C LYS A 57 -12.28 8.59 10.23
N GLU A 58 -12.30 7.67 9.28
CA GLU A 58 -11.17 7.43 8.38
C GLU A 58 -11.34 8.32 7.15
N PRO A 59 -10.34 9.15 6.79
CA PRO A 59 -10.39 9.95 5.57
C PRO A 59 -10.30 9.08 4.32
N GLU A 60 -10.52 9.70 3.16
CA GLU A 60 -10.18 9.05 1.89
C GLU A 60 -8.70 8.68 1.88
N PHE A 61 -8.42 7.49 1.36
CA PHE A 61 -7.10 6.88 1.39
C PHE A 61 -6.72 6.48 -0.03
N SER A 62 -5.68 7.09 -0.56
CA SER A 62 -5.19 6.90 -1.94
C SER A 62 -3.68 7.03 -1.98
N PHE A 63 -3.03 6.46 -3.00
CA PHE A 63 -1.60 6.62 -3.18
C PHE A 63 -1.23 8.08 -3.47
N PRO A 64 -0.16 8.62 -2.86
CA PRO A 64 0.30 9.99 -3.14
C PRO A 64 1.01 10.10 -4.50
N ASN A 65 1.60 9.02 -4.98
CA ASN A 65 2.50 8.97 -6.14
C ASN A 65 2.05 7.99 -7.24
N LEU A 66 0.85 7.42 -7.14
CA LEU A 66 0.26 6.60 -8.20
C LEU A 66 -1.08 7.20 -8.62
N LYS A 67 -1.18 7.60 -9.88
CA LYS A 67 -2.41 8.14 -10.45
C LYS A 67 -3.24 7.03 -11.09
N PRO A 68 -4.58 7.12 -11.03
CA PRO A 68 -5.45 6.26 -11.81
C PRO A 68 -5.11 6.30 -13.31
N ARG A 69 -5.20 5.15 -13.99
CA ARG A 69 -4.93 5.01 -15.44
C ARG A 69 -6.15 4.50 -16.18
N GLN A 70 -6.69 3.37 -15.74
CA GLN A 70 -7.79 2.67 -16.41
C GLN A 70 -8.77 2.13 -15.38
N PRO A 71 -10.06 2.48 -15.43
CA PRO A 71 -11.04 1.98 -14.47
C PRO A 71 -11.04 0.46 -14.35
N GLY A 72 -10.95 -0.05 -13.12
CA GLY A 72 -10.93 -1.49 -12.83
C GLY A 72 -9.61 -2.21 -13.14
N GLU A 73 -8.56 -1.50 -13.49
CA GLU A 73 -7.22 -2.06 -13.66
C GLU A 73 -6.68 -2.63 -12.35
N TYR A 74 -6.00 -3.77 -12.44
CA TYR A 74 -5.41 -4.44 -11.30
C TYR A 74 -4.03 -3.85 -10.97
N LEU A 75 -3.80 -3.51 -9.70
CA LEU A 75 -2.61 -2.81 -9.22
C LEU A 75 -1.32 -3.57 -9.55
N THR A 76 -1.32 -4.90 -9.41
CA THR A 76 -0.10 -5.69 -9.70
C THR A 76 0.26 -5.65 -11.19
N ASP A 77 -0.75 -5.66 -12.07
CA ASP A 77 -0.51 -5.53 -13.52
C ASP A 77 -0.02 -4.12 -13.84
N ARG A 78 -0.60 -3.10 -13.18
CA ARG A 78 -0.15 -1.71 -13.29
C ARG A 78 1.31 -1.52 -12.86
N GLU A 79 1.71 -2.13 -11.74
CA GLU A 79 3.10 -2.11 -11.27
C GLU A 79 4.05 -2.85 -12.23
N ALA A 80 3.59 -3.97 -12.81
CA ALA A 80 4.36 -4.72 -13.80
C ALA A 80 4.57 -3.90 -15.10
N ASP A 81 3.54 -3.23 -15.59
CA ASP A 81 3.63 -2.36 -16.78
C ASP A 81 4.62 -1.21 -16.56
N GLU A 82 4.62 -0.60 -15.37
CA GLU A 82 5.58 0.46 -15.04
C GLU A 82 7.01 -0.07 -14.94
N ALA A 83 7.19 -1.30 -14.46
CA ALA A 83 8.49 -1.95 -14.46
C ALA A 83 8.98 -2.27 -15.88
N GLU A 84 8.11 -2.83 -16.72
CA GLU A 84 8.40 -3.09 -18.14
C GLU A 84 8.79 -1.79 -18.85
N LYS A 85 8.00 -0.73 -18.68
CA LYS A 85 8.27 0.59 -19.25
C LYS A 85 9.64 1.13 -18.80
N PHE A 86 9.95 1.07 -17.51
CA PHE A 86 11.24 1.51 -16.98
C PHE A 86 12.40 0.73 -17.61
N ILE A 87 12.29 -0.60 -17.74
CA ILE A 87 13.31 -1.44 -18.36
C ILE A 87 13.52 -1.04 -19.82
N HIS A 88 12.45 -0.78 -20.57
CA HIS A 88 12.55 -0.36 -21.97
C HIS A 88 13.16 1.04 -22.14
N GLU A 89 12.76 2.00 -21.32
CA GLU A 89 13.30 3.36 -21.34
C GLU A 89 14.80 3.41 -21.01
N HIS A 90 15.25 2.50 -20.15
CA HIS A 90 16.64 2.42 -19.69
C HIS A 90 17.45 1.28 -20.30
N ALA A 91 16.99 0.65 -21.39
CA ALA A 91 17.63 -0.51 -22.00
C ALA A 91 19.10 -0.29 -22.42
N ASN A 92 19.49 0.95 -22.72
CA ASN A 92 20.84 1.33 -23.15
C ASN A 92 21.72 1.89 -22.01
N SER A 93 21.25 1.84 -20.76
CA SER A 93 21.94 2.39 -19.59
C SER A 93 21.89 1.40 -18.43
N PRO A 94 22.89 1.36 -17.54
CA PRO A 94 22.79 0.56 -16.33
C PRO A 94 21.64 1.08 -15.47
N PHE A 95 20.75 0.19 -15.05
CA PHE A 95 19.62 0.52 -14.17
C PHE A 95 19.54 -0.43 -12.99
N PHE A 96 18.89 0.02 -11.93
CA PHE A 96 18.55 -0.80 -10.78
C PHE A 96 17.08 -0.55 -10.43
N CYS A 97 16.26 -1.58 -10.56
CA CYS A 97 14.84 -1.52 -10.26
C CYS A 97 14.51 -2.46 -9.11
N ILE A 98 13.83 -1.96 -8.07
CA ILE A 98 13.22 -2.77 -7.03
C ILE A 98 11.72 -2.87 -7.32
N THR A 99 11.25 -4.09 -7.57
CA THR A 99 9.84 -4.42 -7.72
C THR A 99 9.31 -5.07 -6.44
N ALA A 100 8.82 -4.24 -5.52
CA ALA A 100 8.18 -4.66 -4.28
C ALA A 100 6.66 -4.82 -4.48
N LEU A 101 6.28 -5.71 -5.40
CA LEU A 101 4.87 -5.94 -5.75
C LEU A 101 4.06 -6.31 -4.50
N MET A 102 2.78 -5.93 -4.47
CA MET A 102 1.85 -6.32 -3.41
C MET A 102 0.91 -7.47 -3.83
N PRO A 103 1.38 -8.68 -4.18
CA PRO A 103 0.47 -9.75 -4.62
C PRO A 103 -0.35 -10.38 -3.48
N TYR A 104 -0.04 -10.09 -2.21
CA TYR A 104 -0.69 -10.70 -1.05
C TYR A 104 -0.93 -9.70 0.09
N ILE A 105 -2.19 -9.58 0.52
CA ILE A 105 -2.53 -9.26 1.91
C ILE A 105 -2.93 -10.58 2.57
N CYS A 106 -2.24 -10.95 3.64
CA CYS A 106 -2.78 -11.90 4.61
C CYS A 106 -3.95 -11.21 5.36
N HIS A 107 -5.17 -11.62 5.03
CA HIS A 107 -6.47 -11.24 5.60
C HIS A 107 -6.99 -9.82 5.30
N TYR A 108 -8.07 -9.75 4.51
CA TYR A 108 -9.12 -8.76 4.72
C TYR A 108 -9.48 -8.77 6.22
N ARG A 109 -9.42 -7.62 6.90
CA ARG A 109 -10.21 -7.43 8.11
C ARG A 109 -11.67 -7.42 7.68
N GLN A 110 -12.27 -8.60 7.53
CA GLN A 110 -13.72 -8.71 7.58
C GLN A 110 -14.14 -8.29 9.00
N ARG A 111 -14.35 -6.99 9.23
CA ARG A 111 -15.24 -6.53 10.29
C ARG A 111 -16.64 -6.91 9.82
N SER A 112 -17.01 -8.16 10.08
CA SER A 112 -18.34 -8.67 9.79
C SER A 112 -19.36 -7.79 10.51
N THR A 113 -20.26 -7.18 9.74
CA THR A 113 -21.44 -6.45 10.25
C THR A 113 -22.51 -7.41 10.80
N TRP A 114 -22.21 -8.72 10.84
CA TRP A 114 -23.08 -9.78 11.37
C TRP A 114 -23.58 -9.55 12.81
N TRP A 115 -22.85 -8.78 13.63
CA TRP A 115 -23.29 -8.46 15.00
C TRP A 115 -24.41 -7.41 15.11
N ARG A 116 -24.85 -6.77 14.01
CA ARG A 116 -25.95 -5.80 14.05
C ARG A 116 -27.35 -6.40 13.83
N SER A 117 -27.49 -7.69 13.46
CA SER A 117 -28.83 -8.31 13.28
C SER A 117 -29.35 -9.04 14.52
N THR A 118 -28.49 -9.38 15.48
CA THR A 118 -28.90 -9.95 16.77
C THR A 118 -28.81 -8.84 17.80
N GLY A 119 -29.94 -8.29 18.25
CA GLY A 119 -30.03 -7.21 19.24
C GLY A 119 -29.50 -7.56 20.64
N ILE A 120 -28.24 -7.97 20.76
CA ILE A 120 -27.57 -8.31 22.01
C ILE A 120 -26.84 -7.07 22.50
N ASN A 121 -27.40 -6.48 23.55
CA ASN A 121 -26.95 -5.25 24.18
C ASN A 121 -25.60 -5.46 24.90
N ARG A 122 -24.65 -4.52 24.75
CA ARG A 122 -23.32 -4.55 25.37
C ARG A 122 -23.37 -4.14 26.85
N GLN A 123 -24.09 -4.88 27.68
CA GLN A 123 -23.99 -4.74 29.15
C GLN A 123 -23.57 -6.08 29.75
N GLY A 124 -22.26 -6.28 29.83
CA GLY A 124 -21.69 -7.50 30.41
C GLY A 124 -20.18 -7.48 30.52
N CYS A 125 -19.56 -6.33 30.77
CA CYS A 125 -18.15 -6.26 31.15
C CYS A 125 -18.05 -5.79 32.60
N LYS A 126 -18.24 -6.71 33.55
CA LYS A 126 -17.82 -6.53 34.94
C LYS A 126 -17.24 -7.84 35.47
N LYS A 127 -15.93 -7.76 35.77
CA LYS A 127 -15.14 -8.52 36.75
C LYS A 127 -15.19 -10.04 36.71
N ILE A 128 -14.07 -10.64 36.30
CA ILE A 128 -13.55 -11.84 36.95
C ILE A 128 -12.04 -11.63 37.18
N GLN A 129 -11.71 -11.00 38.30
CA GLN A 129 -10.41 -11.17 38.96
C GLN A 129 -10.64 -12.13 40.12
N ASN A 130 -9.70 -13.09 40.27
CA ASN A 130 -9.49 -14.03 41.37
C ASN A 130 -10.13 -15.42 41.23
N THR A 131 -9.28 -16.39 40.94
CA THR A 131 -9.45 -17.80 41.34
C THR A 131 -8.17 -18.23 42.06
N PRO A 132 -8.20 -18.69 43.32
CA PRO A 132 -7.10 -19.44 43.90
C PRO A 132 -7.22 -20.93 43.55
N LEU A 133 -6.09 -21.65 43.66
CA LEU A 133 -5.96 -23.10 43.50
C LEU A 133 -6.92 -23.89 44.39
#